data_AF-A0A8T6UN14-F1
#
_entry.id   AF-A0A8T6UN14-F1
#
_cell.length_a   1.000
_cell.length_b   1.000
_cell.length_c   1.000
_cell.angle_alpha   90.00
_cell.angle_beta   90.00
_cell.angle_gamma   90.00
#
_symmetry.space_group_name_H-M   'P 1'
#
loop_
_entity.id
_entity.type
_entity.pdbx_description
1 polymer ?
#
loop_
_entity_poly.entity_id
_entity_poly.type
_entity_poly.pdbx_seq_one_letter_code
_entity_poly.pdbx_strand_id
1 'polypeptide(L)' 'SLIRRAVDLGMNYFDTSITYCRGRSENQLGYGLKGIRDDVYVSTKSMI' A
#
# COMPACT_ATOMS: atom_id res chain seq x y z
N SER A 1 5.88 -4.20 -10.09
CA SER A 1 6.35 -3.71 -8.77
C SER A 1 6.26 -4.84 -7.76
N LEU A 2 6.96 -4.76 -6.62
CA LEU A 2 6.82 -5.74 -5.53
C LEU A 2 5.36 -5.86 -5.06
N ILE A 3 4.69 -4.72 -4.91
CA ILE A 3 3.27 -4.64 -4.51
C ILE A 3 2.38 -5.40 -5.51
N ARG A 4 2.58 -5.22 -6.82
CA ARG A 4 1.76 -5.92 -7.81
C ARG A 4 1.94 -7.43 -7.71
N ARG A 5 3.18 -7.89 -7.58
CA ARG A 5 3.49 -9.32 -7.41
C ARG A 5 2.85 -9.88 -6.14
N ALA A 6 2.81 -9.12 -5.05
CA ALA A 6 2.12 -9.52 -3.82
C ALA A 6 0.62 -9.73 -4.06
N VAL A 7 -0.05 -8.81 -4.77
CA VAL A 7 -1.47 -8.95 -5.15
C VAL A 7 -1.67 -10.17 -6.06
N ASP A 8 -0.82 -10.37 -7.07
CA ASP A 8 -0.89 -11.52 -7.97
C ASP A 8 -0.72 -12.87 -7.24
N LEU A 9 -0.08 -12.86 -6.06
CA LEU A 9 0.09 -14.02 -5.17
C LEU A 9 -1.04 -14.17 -4.13
N GLY A 10 -2.06 -13.31 -4.17
CA GLY A 10 -3.24 -13.39 -3.32
C GLY A 10 -3.22 -12.52 -2.06
N MET A 11 -2.21 -11.65 -1.88
CA MET A 11 -2.23 -10.68 -0.78
C MET A 11 -3.24 -9.57 -1.06
N ASN A 12 -4.17 -9.33 -0.13
CA ASN A 12 -5.22 -8.34 -0.28
C ASN A 12 -5.31 -7.33 0.88
N TYR A 13 -4.36 -7.33 1.82
CA TYR A 13 -4.31 -6.38 2.92
C TYR A 13 -2.94 -5.75 3.02
N PHE A 14 -2.88 -4.42 2.94
CA PHE A 14 -1.66 -3.63 2.99
C PHE A 14 -1.70 -2.63 4.14
N ASP A 15 -0.66 -2.64 4.95
CA ASP A 15 -0.46 -1.69 6.05
C ASP A 15 0.64 -0.68 5.69
N THR A 16 0.40 0.59 6.01
CA THR A 16 1.39 1.66 5.84
C THR A 16 1.25 2.69 6.98
N SER A 17 1.95 3.82 6.85
CA SER A 17 1.93 4.93 7.80
C SER A 17 2.56 6.17 7.17
N ILE A 18 2.08 7.35 7.57
CA ILE A 18 2.69 8.65 7.25
C ILE A 18 4.15 8.75 7.74
N THR A 19 4.52 8.03 8.81
CA THR A 19 5.91 8.00 9.31
C THR A 19 6.84 7.11 8.51
N TYR A 20 6.31 6.10 7.81
CA TYR A 20 7.13 5.11 7.14
C TYR A 20 7.86 5.74 5.96
N CYS A 21 9.19 5.65 6.01
CA CYS A 21 10.09 6.24 5.02
C CYS A 21 9.85 7.75 4.80
N ARG A 22 9.49 8.50 5.86
CA ARG A 22 9.19 9.94 5.80
C ARG A 22 8.08 10.25 4.79
N GLY A 23 6.93 9.57 4.90
CA GLY A 23 5.77 9.72 4.00
C GLY A 23 5.91 9.07 2.63
N ARG A 24 7.05 8.43 2.31
CA ARG A 24 7.23 7.80 1.00
C ARG A 24 6.54 6.45 0.88
N SER A 25 6.26 5.76 1.98
CA SER A 25 5.63 4.43 1.92
C SER A 25 4.23 4.50 1.28
N GLU A 26 3.39 5.45 1.69
CA GLU A 26 2.04 5.64 1.14
C GLU A 26 2.07 5.93 -0.36
N ASN A 27 3.02 6.77 -0.81
CA ASN A 27 3.21 7.08 -2.22
C ASN A 27 3.61 5.83 -3.04
N GLN A 28 4.57 5.04 -2.55
CA GLN A 28 4.99 3.81 -3.23
C GLN A 28 3.86 2.77 -3.26
N LEU A 29 3.07 2.68 -2.19
CA LEU A 29 1.89 1.83 -2.15
C LEU A 29 0.86 2.25 -3.21
N GLY A 30 0.56 3.55 -3.29
CA GLY A 30 -0.34 4.11 -4.30
C GLY A 30 0.12 3.84 -5.73
N TYR A 31 1.42 4.03 -6.04
CA TYR A 31 1.97 3.69 -7.36
C TYR A 31 1.86 2.20 -7.67
N GLY A 32 2.07 1.33 -6.67
CA GLY A 32 1.97 -0.12 -6.83
C GLY A 32 0.55 -0.64 -7.04
N LEU A 33 -0.46 0.05 -6.49
CA LEU A 33 -1.88 -0.31 -6.55
C LEU A 33 -2.66 0.40 -7.67
N LYS A 34 -2.01 1.23 -8.50
CA LYS A 34 -2.68 1.96 -9.58
C LYS A 34 -3.47 1.01 -10.49
N GLY A 35 -4.77 1.27 -10.64
CA GLY A 35 -5.69 0.48 -11.47
C GLY A 35 -6.24 -0.79 -10.81
N ILE A 36 -5.85 -1.11 -9.57
CA ILE A 36 -6.35 -2.26 -8.79
C ILE A 36 -6.60 -1.88 -7.32
N ARG A 37 -6.87 -0.60 -7.05
CA ARG A 37 -7.07 -0.12 -5.68
C ARG A 37 -8.23 -0.86 -5.02
N ASP A 38 -9.31 -1.10 -5.77
CA ASP A 38 -10.55 -1.68 -5.22
C ASP A 38 -10.43 -3.18 -4.89
N ASP A 39 -9.37 -3.84 -5.36
CA ASP A 39 -9.12 -5.27 -5.11
C ASP A 39 -8.44 -5.55 -3.76
N VAL A 40 -8.08 -4.50 -3.00
CA VAL A 40 -7.31 -4.62 -1.77
C VAL A 40 -7.83 -3.73 -0.64
N TYR A 41 -7.53 -4.14 0.59
CA TYR A 41 -7.70 -3.35 1.80
C TYR A 41 -6.40 -2.61 2.13
N VAL A 42 -6.54 -1.33 2.51
CA VAL A 42 -5.40 -0.50 2.90
C VAL A 42 -5.69 0.11 4.27
N SER A 43 -4.76 -0.09 5.20
CA SER A 43 -4.75 0.54 6.52
C SER A 43 -3.55 1.48 6.63
N THR A 44 -3.78 2.65 7.23
CA THR A 44 -2.71 3.59 7.56
C THR A 44 -2.84 4.03 9.02
N LYS A 45 -1.87 4.82 9.49
CA LYS A 45 -1.79 5.30 10.88
C LYS A 45 -1.68 6.82 10.87
N SER A 46 -2.32 7.44 11.85
CA SER A 46 -2.19 8.87 12.15
C SER A 46 -1.00 9.14 13.07
N MET A 47 -0.57 10.40 13.10
CA MET A 47 0.43 10.91 14.06
C MET A 47 -0.18 11.26 15.43
N ILE A 48 -1.50 11.12 15.54
CA ILE A 48 -2.32 11.40 16.73
C ILE A 48 -3.08 10.15 17.11
#